data_AF-A0A3L9Z6U9-F1
#
_entry.id   AF-A0A3L9Z6U9-F1
#
_cell.length_a   1.000
_cell.length_b   1.000
_cell.length_c   1.000
_cell.angle_alpha   90.00
_cell.angle_beta   90.00
_cell.angle_gamma   90.00
#
_symmetry.space_group_name_H-M   'P 1'
#
loop_
_entity.id
_entity.type
_entity.pdbx_description
1 polymer ?
#
loop_
_entity_poly.entity_id
_entity_poly.type
_entity_poly.pdbx_seq_one_letter_code
_entity_poly.pdbx_strand_id
1 'polypeptide(L)'
;MIEISKKQLILLIGIGAFIFNSINGFTYLAKVLVRDLQVWLDQKPIYNFWITELSMILIFTLIGIHVIYKLTKKQKVSDKELMKIFLLWIIAYFVIQLSQYFYTVYGTRFVMENKHNEYGNYADFIREDYTLQSFQSIFIFSRYLIFAVIVYFGQKTVTNHV
;
A
#
# COMPACT_ATOMS: atom_id res chain seq x y z
N MET A 1 -17.31 -14.89 -26.83
CA MET A 1 -16.10 -15.30 -26.11
C MET A 1 -15.01 -14.31 -26.49
N ILE A 2 -14.48 -13.52 -25.56
CA ILE A 2 -13.41 -12.55 -25.86
C ILE A 2 -12.09 -13.34 -25.88
N GLU A 3 -11.48 -13.50 -27.05
CA GLU A 3 -10.14 -14.09 -27.15
C GLU A 3 -9.10 -13.08 -26.64
N ILE A 4 -8.52 -13.36 -25.48
CA ILE A 4 -7.40 -12.60 -24.93
C ILE A 4 -6.11 -13.18 -25.50
N SER A 5 -5.30 -12.35 -26.16
CA SER A 5 -3.99 -12.79 -26.64
C SER A 5 -3.04 -13.08 -25.48
N LYS A 6 -2.09 -14.01 -25.67
CA LYS A 6 -1.04 -14.29 -24.66
C LYS A 6 -0.31 -13.03 -24.19
N LYS A 7 -0.07 -12.09 -25.10
CA LYS A 7 0.55 -10.80 -24.81
C LYS A 7 -0.31 -9.95 -23.88
N GLN A 8 -1.61 -9.83 -24.16
CA GLN A 8 -2.55 -9.09 -23.30
C GLN A 8 -2.66 -9.74 -21.92
N LEU A 9 -2.69 -11.08 -21.84
CA LEU A 9 -2.70 -11.79 -20.57
C LEU A 9 -1.47 -11.44 -19.71
N ILE A 10 -0.27 -11.48 -20.29
CA ILE A 10 0.97 -11.11 -19.60
C ILE A 10 0.92 -9.65 -19.13
N LEU A 11 0.45 -8.73 -19.98
CA LEU A 11 0.32 -7.32 -19.62
C LEU A 11 -0.65 -7.12 -18.45
N LEU A 12 -1.80 -7.80 -18.43
CA LEU A 12 -2.79 -7.69 -17.36
C LEU A 12 -2.25 -8.23 -16.03
N ILE A 13 -1.56 -9.37 -16.04
CA ILE A 13 -0.90 -9.92 -14.85
C ILE A 13 0.15 -8.94 -14.33
N GLY A 14 0.98 -8.40 -15.24
CA GLY A 14 1.99 -7.40 -14.89
C GLY A 14 1.40 -6.13 -14.29
N ILE A 15 0.34 -5.58 -14.91
CA ILE A 15 -0.38 -4.41 -14.40
C ILE A 15 -0.93 -4.70 -12.99
N GLY A 16 -1.59 -5.83 -12.79
CA GLY A 16 -2.12 -6.23 -11.48
C GLY A 16 -1.02 -6.32 -10.41
N ALA A 17 0.12 -6.96 -10.75
CA ALA A 17 1.26 -7.10 -9.87
C ALA A 17 1.87 -5.73 -9.49
N PHE A 18 2.11 -4.84 -10.45
CA PHE A 18 2.67 -3.53 -10.15
C PHE A 18 1.70 -2.61 -9.42
N ILE A 19 0.39 -2.68 -9.71
CA ILE A 19 -0.63 -1.97 -8.92
C ILE A 19 -0.55 -2.41 -7.46
N PHE A 20 -0.67 -3.71 -7.20
CA PHE A 20 -0.71 -4.23 -5.84
C PHE A 20 0.56 -3.89 -5.06
N ASN A 21 1.73 -4.09 -5.68
CA ASN A 21 3.01 -3.77 -5.07
C ASN A 21 3.20 -2.27 -4.85
N SER A 22 2.73 -1.42 -5.77
CA SER A 22 2.79 0.04 -5.60
C SER A 22 1.90 0.49 -4.45
N ILE A 23 0.66 0.01 -4.35
CA ILE A 23 -0.24 0.36 -3.25
C ILE A 23 0.35 -0.11 -1.92
N ASN A 24 0.83 -1.36 -1.83
CA ASN A 24 1.48 -1.85 -0.62
C ASN A 24 2.71 -1.03 -0.23
N GLY A 25 3.54 -0.69 -1.21
CA GLY A 25 4.72 0.13 -0.99
C GLY A 25 4.34 1.52 -0.50
N PHE A 26 3.36 2.17 -1.13
CA PHE A 26 2.92 3.48 -0.70
C PHE A 26 2.32 3.45 0.72
N THR A 27 1.49 2.45 1.03
CA THR A 27 0.94 2.25 2.37
C THR A 27 2.05 2.03 3.40
N TYR A 28 3.09 1.28 3.07
CA TYR A 28 4.24 1.11 3.97
C TYR A 28 4.97 2.44 4.19
N LEU A 29 5.21 3.24 3.14
CA LEU A 29 5.80 4.57 3.31
C LEU A 29 4.94 5.45 4.24
N ALA A 30 3.63 5.45 4.03
CA ALA A 30 2.69 6.16 4.91
C ALA A 30 2.74 5.65 6.36
N LYS A 31 2.90 4.34 6.57
CA LYS A 31 3.12 3.75 7.91
C LYS A 31 4.28 4.41 8.63
N VAL A 32 5.44 4.44 7.97
CA VAL A 32 6.69 4.94 8.54
C VAL A 32 6.56 6.43 8.84
N LEU A 33 5.97 7.20 7.92
CA LEU A 33 5.66 8.62 8.12
C LEU A 33 4.75 8.87 9.32
N VAL A 34 3.63 8.13 9.43
CA VAL A 34 2.66 8.30 10.52
C VAL A 34 3.26 7.89 11.86
N ARG A 35 4.03 6.79 11.91
CA ARG A 35 4.76 6.38 13.10
C ARG A 35 5.72 7.49 13.54
N ASP A 36 6.56 7.97 12.63
CA ASP A 36 7.60 8.95 12.92
C ASP A 36 6.99 10.29 13.36
N LEU A 37 5.89 10.72 12.73
CA LEU A 37 5.14 11.89 13.15
C LEU A 37 4.57 11.72 14.57
N GLN A 38 4.04 10.54 14.89
CA GLN A 38 3.52 10.28 16.24
C GLN A 38 4.62 10.21 17.29
N VAL A 39 5.79 9.66 16.97
CA VAL A 39 6.99 9.74 17.83
C VAL A 39 7.38 11.20 18.04
N TRP A 40 7.38 12.00 16.97
CA TRP A 40 7.71 13.43 17.06
C TRP A 40 6.76 14.20 17.99
N LEU A 41 5.49 13.83 18.00
CA LEU A 41 4.45 14.39 18.86
C LEU A 41 4.40 13.76 20.26
N ASP A 42 5.40 12.95 20.63
CA ASP A 42 5.50 12.29 21.94
C ASP A 42 4.24 11.47 22.30
N GLN A 43 3.65 10.81 21.29
CA GLN A 43 2.50 9.93 21.53
C GLN A 43 2.94 8.65 22.23
N LYS A 44 2.11 8.19 23.18
CA LYS A 44 2.35 6.93 23.89
C LYS A 44 2.47 5.76 22.90
N PRO A 45 3.39 4.80 23.12
CA PRO A 45 3.66 3.72 22.19
C PRO A 45 2.43 2.92 21.75
N ILE A 46 1.49 2.65 22.66
CA ILE A 46 0.25 1.94 22.37
C ILE A 46 -0.65 2.68 21.37
N TYR A 47 -0.82 4.00 21.53
CA TYR A 47 -1.61 4.80 20.60
C TYR A 47 -0.90 4.93 19.27
N ASN A 48 0.42 5.14 19.29
CA ASN A 48 1.25 5.16 18.09
C ASN A 48 1.04 3.89 17.25
N PHE A 49 1.11 2.72 17.89
CA PHE A 49 0.86 1.45 17.23
C PHE A 49 -0.51 1.40 16.55
N TRP A 50 -1.60 1.55 17.31
CA TRP A 50 -2.95 1.38 16.77
C TRP A 50 -3.29 2.40 15.69
N ILE A 51 -2.92 3.67 15.88
CA ILE A 51 -3.15 4.72 14.87
C ILE A 51 -2.35 4.42 13.60
N THR A 52 -1.10 3.99 13.74
CA THR A 52 -0.25 3.63 12.59
C THR A 52 -0.81 2.43 11.83
N GLU A 53 -1.19 1.35 12.51
CA GLU A 53 -1.69 0.14 11.83
C GLU A 53 -3.08 0.35 11.22
N LEU A 54 -4.01 1.03 11.92
CA LEU A 54 -5.36 1.29 11.40
C LEU A 54 -5.34 2.29 10.24
N SER A 55 -4.51 3.34 10.32
CA SER A 55 -4.37 4.31 9.23
C SER A 55 -3.84 3.64 7.97
N MET A 56 -2.91 2.69 8.08
CA MET A 56 -2.45 1.91 6.94
C MET A 56 -3.58 1.15 6.23
N ILE A 57 -4.43 0.44 7.00
CA ILE A 57 -5.55 -0.32 6.42
C ILE A 57 -6.51 0.63 5.70
N LEU A 58 -6.82 1.76 6.32
CA LEU A 58 -7.68 2.77 5.74
C LEU A 58 -7.09 3.32 4.42
N ILE A 59 -5.82 3.75 4.45
CA ILE A 59 -5.12 4.29 3.28
C ILE A 59 -5.05 3.25 2.16
N PHE A 60 -4.67 2.00 2.49
CA PHE A 60 -4.61 0.91 1.51
C PHE A 60 -5.97 0.68 0.84
N THR A 61 -7.03 0.62 1.64
CA THR A 61 -8.41 0.39 1.16
C THR A 61 -8.87 1.53 0.25
N LEU A 62 -8.68 2.78 0.67
CA LEU A 62 -9.09 3.95 -0.10
C LEU A 62 -8.36 4.05 -1.44
N ILE A 63 -7.04 3.82 -1.44
CA ILE A 63 -6.24 3.83 -2.68
C ILE A 63 -6.66 2.66 -3.58
N GLY A 64 -6.83 1.46 -3.01
CA GLY A 64 -7.29 0.29 -3.75
C GLY A 64 -8.62 0.54 -4.46
N ILE A 65 -9.62 1.06 -3.73
CA ILE A 65 -10.93 1.42 -4.29
C ILE A 65 -10.77 2.45 -5.41
N HIS A 66 -10.00 3.52 -5.17
CA HIS A 66 -9.80 4.58 -6.14
C HIS A 66 -9.15 4.09 -7.44
N VAL A 67 -8.11 3.26 -7.33
CA VAL A 67 -7.39 2.69 -8.48
C VAL A 67 -8.29 1.76 -9.28
N ILE A 68 -8.98 0.83 -8.62
CA ILE A 68 -9.87 -0.12 -9.30
C ILE A 68 -11.03 0.63 -9.96
N TYR A 69 -11.67 1.58 -9.28
CA TYR A 69 -12.72 2.42 -9.86
C TYR A 69 -12.25 3.16 -11.12
N LYS A 70 -11.04 3.72 -11.11
CA LYS A 70 -10.47 4.44 -12.25
C LYS A 70 -10.21 3.51 -13.44
N LEU A 71 -9.82 2.27 -13.18
CA LEU A 71 -9.58 1.26 -14.22
C LEU A 71 -10.89 0.71 -14.81
N THR A 72 -11.91 0.49 -13.98
CA THR A 72 -13.21 -0.06 -14.42
C THR A 72 -14.09 0.97 -15.14
N LYS A 73 -13.81 2.27 -15.00
CA LYS A 73 -14.54 3.34 -15.71
C LYS A 73 -14.39 3.28 -17.23
N LYS A 74 -13.33 2.67 -17.77
CA LYS A 74 -13.11 2.54 -19.22
C LYS A 74 -13.63 1.18 -19.73
N GLN A 75 -14.71 1.17 -20.50
CA GLN A 75 -15.29 -0.08 -21.07
C GLN A 75 -14.39 -0.78 -22.10
N LYS A 76 -13.55 -0.05 -22.84
CA LYS A 76 -12.60 -0.61 -23.81
C LYS A 76 -11.24 0.04 -23.64
N VAL A 77 -10.20 -0.77 -23.53
CA VAL A 77 -8.81 -0.34 -23.43
C VAL A 77 -8.02 -1.00 -24.55
N SER A 78 -7.36 -0.19 -25.37
CA SER A 78 -6.51 -0.69 -26.47
C SER A 78 -5.18 -1.23 -25.95
N ASP A 79 -4.49 -2.09 -26.71
CA ASP A 79 -3.15 -2.60 -26.37
C ASP A 79 -2.13 -1.49 -26.09
N LYS A 80 -2.20 -0.39 -26.86
CA LYS A 80 -1.34 0.77 -26.67
C LYS A 80 -1.62 1.46 -25.34
N GLU A 81 -2.88 1.53 -24.91
CA GLU A 81 -3.24 2.06 -23.60
C GLU A 81 -2.86 1.11 -22.47
N LEU A 82 -3.05 -0.21 -22.63
CA LEU A 82 -2.58 -1.21 -21.65
C LEU A 82 -1.08 -1.08 -21.42
N MET A 83 -0.28 -0.94 -22.49
CA MET A 83 1.16 -0.73 -22.36
C MET A 83 1.50 0.58 -21.62
N LYS A 84 0.78 1.66 -21.88
CA LYS A 84 0.96 2.93 -21.14
C LYS A 84 0.64 2.77 -19.65
N ILE A 85 -0.46 2.07 -19.32
CA ILE A 85 -0.84 1.78 -17.93
C ILE A 85 0.25 0.94 -17.26
N PHE A 86 0.75 -0.09 -17.95
CA PHE A 86 1.82 -0.95 -17.44
C PHE A 86 3.09 -0.15 -17.13
N LEU A 87 3.59 0.66 -18.07
CA LEU A 87 4.77 1.51 -17.87
C LEU A 87 4.57 2.54 -16.74
N LEU A 88 3.39 3.15 -16.66
CA LEU A 88 3.07 4.09 -15.58
C LEU A 88 3.19 3.42 -14.21
N TRP A 89 2.65 2.21 -14.05
CA TRP A 89 2.72 1.48 -12.79
C TRP A 89 4.11 0.97 -12.44
N ILE A 90 4.93 0.63 -13.45
CA ILE A 90 6.36 0.36 -13.24
C ILE A 90 7.06 1.60 -12.68
N ILE A 91 6.88 2.76 -13.31
CA ILE A 91 7.50 4.02 -12.86
C ILE A 91 7.03 4.37 -11.45
N ALA A 92 5.72 4.29 -11.20
CA ALA A 92 5.15 4.55 -9.88
C ALA A 92 5.76 3.64 -8.80
N TYR A 93 5.87 2.34 -9.09
CA TYR A 93 6.52 1.38 -8.21
C TYR A 93 7.96 1.81 -7.87
N PHE A 94 8.78 2.12 -8.87
CA PHE A 94 10.17 2.54 -8.64
C PHE A 94 10.27 3.83 -7.83
N VAL A 95 9.44 4.83 -8.12
CA VAL A 95 9.42 6.10 -7.36
C VAL A 95 9.05 5.83 -5.90
N ILE A 96 8.10 4.94 -5.63
CA ILE A 96 7.70 4.56 -4.28
C ILE A 96 8.85 3.84 -3.55
N GLN A 97 9.53 2.90 -4.20
CA GLN A 97 10.69 2.20 -3.61
C GLN A 97 11.82 3.17 -3.26
N LEU A 98 12.15 4.10 -4.17
CA LEU A 98 13.14 5.13 -3.92
C LEU A 98 12.72 6.05 -2.76
N SER A 99 11.46 6.44 -2.71
CA SER A 99 10.92 7.28 -1.64
C SER A 99 10.99 6.57 -0.27
N GLN A 100 10.68 5.27 -0.22
CA GLN A 100 10.86 4.47 1.01
C GLN A 100 12.31 4.40 1.45
N TYR A 101 13.21 4.13 0.52
CA TYR A 101 14.64 4.08 0.80
C TYR A 101 15.12 5.42 1.37
N PHE A 102 14.86 6.52 0.66
CA PHE A 102 15.29 7.84 1.10
C PHE A 102 14.66 8.27 2.42
N TYR A 103 13.37 8.00 2.62
CA TYR A 103 12.71 8.36 3.87
C TYR A 103 13.24 7.53 5.05
N THR A 104 13.51 6.23 4.86
CA THR A 104 14.09 5.39 5.91
C THR A 104 15.51 5.86 6.28
N VAL A 105 16.33 6.19 5.28
CA VAL A 105 17.73 6.61 5.49
C VAL A 105 17.83 8.00 6.10
N TYR A 106 17.01 8.95 5.66
CA TYR A 106 17.12 10.36 6.06
C TYR A 106 16.02 10.78 7.04
N GLY A 107 14.76 10.48 6.73
CA GLY A 107 13.60 10.89 7.54
C GLY A 107 13.54 10.17 8.89
N THR A 108 13.51 8.84 8.89
CA THR A 108 13.50 8.07 10.13
C THR A 108 14.77 8.32 10.96
N ARG A 109 15.94 8.41 10.31
CA ARG A 109 17.18 8.77 11.00
C ARG A 109 17.11 10.13 11.67
N PHE A 110 16.57 11.14 11.00
CA PHE A 110 16.35 12.47 11.59
C PHE A 110 15.48 12.39 12.85
N VAL A 111 14.41 11.59 12.84
CA VAL A 111 13.56 11.38 14.02
C VAL A 111 14.33 10.67 15.13
N MET A 112 15.09 9.62 14.82
CA MET A 112 15.90 8.90 15.80
C MET A 112 16.97 9.77 16.47
N GLU A 113 17.57 10.70 15.73
CA GLU A 113 18.61 11.61 16.26
C GLU A 113 18.00 12.70 17.15
N ASN A 114 16.80 13.19 16.85
CA ASN A 114 16.16 14.29 17.58
C ASN A 114 15.16 13.84 18.67
N LYS A 115 14.65 12.60 18.57
CA LYS A 115 13.63 11.99 19.43
C LYS A 115 14.04 10.57 19.84
N HIS A 116 15.30 10.44 20.26
CA HIS A 116 15.94 9.15 20.53
C HIS A 116 15.21 8.32 21.57
N ASN A 117 14.85 8.92 22.70
CA ASN A 117 14.20 8.22 23.81
C ASN A 117 12.78 7.79 23.43
N GLU A 118 12.01 8.67 22.80
CA GLU A 118 10.64 8.41 22.38
C GLU A 118 10.59 7.31 21.31
N TYR A 119 11.53 7.36 20.35
CA TYR A 119 11.66 6.31 19.34
C TYR A 119 12.09 4.98 19.96
N GLY A 120 13.07 4.99 20.88
CA GLY A 120 13.52 3.81 21.62
C GLY A 120 12.40 3.16 22.42
N ASN A 121 11.65 3.96 23.19
CA ASN A 121 10.50 3.51 23.96
C ASN A 121 9.43 2.86 23.08
N TYR A 122 9.15 3.42 21.91
CA TYR A 122 8.23 2.80 20.94
C TYR A 122 8.79 1.48 20.40
N ALA A 123 10.06 1.44 20.00
CA ALA A 123 10.69 0.26 19.44
C ALA A 123 10.74 -0.91 20.44
N ASP A 124 11.13 -0.64 21.69
CA ASP A 124 11.17 -1.63 22.77
C ASP A 124 9.77 -2.14 23.10
N PHE A 125 8.77 -1.25 23.19
CA PHE A 125 7.37 -1.64 23.41
C PHE A 125 6.85 -2.64 22.37
N ILE A 126 7.14 -2.43 21.09
CA ILE A 126 6.75 -3.37 20.02
C ILE A 126 7.55 -4.68 20.11
N ARG A 127 8.84 -4.61 20.45
CA ARG A 127 9.70 -5.80 20.53
C ARG A 127 9.29 -6.72 21.67
N GLU A 128 8.86 -6.15 22.79
CA GLU A 128 8.53 -6.91 24.01
C GLU A 128 7.14 -7.57 23.97
N ASP A 129 6.21 -7.07 23.14
CA ASP A 129 4.85 -7.61 23.03
C ASP A 129 4.63 -8.45 21.76
N TYR A 130 4.71 -9.77 21.92
CA TYR A 130 4.42 -10.76 20.86
C TYR A 130 3.01 -10.64 20.27
N THR A 131 2.05 -10.14 21.06
CA THR A 131 0.66 -9.96 20.60
C THR A 131 0.61 -8.85 19.55
N LEU A 132 1.31 -7.74 19.77
CA LEU A 132 1.37 -6.63 18.83
C LEU A 132 2.05 -7.03 17.53
N GLN A 133 3.14 -7.80 17.59
CA GLN A 133 3.79 -8.35 16.40
C GLN A 133 2.88 -9.29 15.61
N SER A 134 2.07 -10.09 16.32
CA SER A 134 1.05 -10.94 15.70
C SER A 134 -0.01 -10.11 14.99
N PHE A 135 -0.48 -9.01 15.59
CA PHE A 135 -1.40 -8.07 14.94
C PHE A 135 -0.82 -7.44 13.69
N GLN A 136 0.46 -7.04 13.69
CA GLN A 136 1.11 -6.52 12.48
C GLN A 136 1.06 -7.53 11.33
N SER A 137 1.30 -8.81 11.62
CA SER A 137 1.22 -9.89 10.64
C SER A 137 -0.21 -10.07 10.12
N ILE A 138 -1.20 -10.08 11.01
CA ILE A 138 -2.62 -10.17 10.66
C ILE A 138 -3.03 -9.00 9.74
N PHE A 139 -2.58 -7.77 10.03
CA PHE A 139 -2.86 -6.61 9.20
C PHE A 139 -2.17 -6.67 7.83
N ILE A 140 -0.99 -7.27 7.73
CA ILE A 140 -0.37 -7.54 6.43
C ILE A 140 -1.24 -8.52 5.62
N PHE A 141 -1.70 -9.61 6.23
CA PHE A 141 -2.55 -10.60 5.54
C PHE A 141 -3.91 -10.05 5.17
N SER A 142 -4.52 -9.23 6.02
CA SER A 142 -5.83 -8.63 5.75
C SER A 142 -5.81 -7.75 4.50
N ARG A 143 -4.68 -7.09 4.18
CA ARG A 143 -4.55 -6.31 2.94
C ARG A 143 -4.71 -7.15 1.67
N TYR A 144 -4.24 -8.39 1.66
CA TYR A 144 -4.46 -9.30 0.53
C TYR A 144 -5.94 -9.63 0.35
N LEU A 145 -6.63 -9.93 1.46
CA LEU A 145 -8.07 -10.20 1.46
C LEU A 145 -8.88 -8.98 1.03
N ILE A 146 -8.57 -7.80 1.59
CA ILE A 146 -9.19 -6.53 1.21
C ILE A 146 -9.01 -6.25 -0.28
N PHE A 147 -7.79 -6.42 -0.80
CA PHE A 147 -7.54 -6.18 -2.22
C PHE A 147 -8.34 -7.14 -3.11
N ALA A 148 -8.40 -8.43 -2.76
CA ALA A 148 -9.22 -9.40 -3.47
C ALA A 148 -10.71 -9.01 -3.48
N VAL A 149 -11.23 -8.55 -2.35
CA VAL A 149 -12.62 -8.06 -2.22
C VAL A 149 -12.85 -6.83 -3.09
N ILE A 150 -11.94 -5.85 -3.10
CA ILE A 150 -12.05 -4.65 -3.94
C ILE A 150 -12.08 -5.03 -5.43
N VAL A 151 -11.20 -5.94 -5.87
CA VAL A 151 -11.16 -6.42 -7.26
C VAL A 151 -12.46 -7.14 -7.62
N TYR A 152 -12.97 -8.01 -6.76
CA TYR A 152 -14.22 -8.73 -6.97
C TYR A 152 -15.42 -7.79 -7.15
N PHE A 153 -15.57 -6.79 -6.27
CA PHE A 153 -16.64 -5.80 -6.42
C PHE A 153 -16.45 -4.91 -7.65
N GLY A 154 -15.21 -4.53 -7.96
CA GLY A 154 -14.89 -3.78 -9.18
C GLY A 154 -15.33 -4.51 -10.45
N GLN A 155 -15.13 -5.83 -10.52
CA GLN A 155 -15.61 -6.65 -11.64
C GLN A 155 -17.13 -6.66 -11.73
N LYS A 156 -17.84 -6.88 -10.61
CA LYS A 156 -19.31 -6.91 -10.58
C LYS A 156 -19.92 -5.61 -11.10
N THR A 157 -19.32 -4.46 -10.77
CA THR A 157 -19.78 -3.15 -11.27
C THR A 157 -19.65 -3.05 -12.79
N VAL A 158 -18.59 -3.61 -13.40
CA VAL A 158 -18.45 -3.62 -14.87
C VAL A 158 -19.50 -4.50 -15.52
N THR A 159 -19.74 -5.71 -15.00
CA THR A 159 -20.70 -6.66 -15.59
C THR A 159 -22.15 -6.17 -15.53
N ASN A 160 -22.53 -5.44 -14.48
CA ASN A 160 -23.89 -4.92 -14.32
C ASN A 160 -24.20 -3.67 -15.16
N HIS A 161 -23.19 -3.04 -15.77
CA HIS A 161 -23.32 -1.85 -16.63
C HIS A 161 -23.08 -2.15 -18.12
N VAL A 162 -23.11 -3.43 -18.51
CA VAL A 162 -23.15 -3.93 -19.89
C VAL A 162 -24.55 -4.45 -20.16
#